data_AF-A0A2T2SS08-F1
#
_entry.id   AF-A0A2T2SS08-F1
#
_cell.length_a   1.000
_cell.length_b   1.000
_cell.length_c   1.000
_cell.angle_alpha   90.00
_cell.angle_beta   90.00
_cell.angle_gamma   90.00
#
_symmetry.space_group_name_H-M   'P 1'
#
loop_
_entity.id
_entity.type
_entity.pdbx_description
1 polymer ?
#
loop_
_entity_poly.entity_id
_entity_poly.type
_entity_poly.pdbx_seq_one_letter_code
_entity_poly.pdbx_strand_id
1 'polypeptide(L)'
;MKNGSWLLGALGLLLVAGCAGGGEGGSGAQTLRVACVLPSEHPTAQALEFFKKRLEERSDGQIEVQLFLNGQLGGSTETIQSTKRGNIEMIVVSAAPLSQSVPEVGALMMPYLFRSKQHKRAVLDGPIGEKIAGFVEDQGLKHLTFFDAGTRNVMTKSGPVRTPADLKGKKLRVMPSQLTVDAVSALGASAVPMDQGQVYSALQTGVLDGWENNAPTALTFKMHETGCTHFARTRHLAIPDLFLASPETYQSLSDTLRGHLDRAVQATQKRQRTLWTNYQQKAVRQLKEAGMTFTDVDTDAFAKQVEPVYQKYYQKRGSAFKRLCKRIQQGQPSDTTQPPGATRPSETTRPSDTTRRAADPARTAAAARGELLGGALLVGACLTTTLQVASRYLLNNPLTWTEEASTFMFVWMVFLGASLALKREEHFVLKYFVGKLPGTARAAVEAGAALLTTAAALLLTWYGGRLTLESWTVTTPALGVPRSVPLAAVALGGALMTLRAAERLTARVRRLVGEGKEDE
;
A
#
# COMPACT_ATOMS: atom_id res chain seq x y z
N MET A 1 59.15 -13.97 33.55
CA MET A 1 58.50 -12.65 33.48
C MET A 1 57.72 -12.61 32.17
N LYS A 2 56.47 -13.06 32.18
CA LYS A 2 55.21 -12.29 32.32
C LYS A 2 54.70 -11.70 31.00
N ASN A 3 53.53 -12.24 30.59
CA ASN A 3 52.47 -11.68 29.74
C ASN A 3 52.70 -11.86 28.22
N GLY A 4 51.92 -12.63 27.45
CA GLY A 4 50.55 -13.13 27.62
C GLY A 4 49.55 -12.20 26.92
N SER A 5 49.13 -12.55 25.69
CA SER A 5 47.82 -12.18 25.17
C SER A 5 47.37 -13.17 24.10
N TRP A 6 46.10 -13.51 24.18
CA TRP A 6 45.42 -14.63 23.57
C TRP A 6 44.71 -14.18 22.30
N LEU A 7 44.79 -14.95 21.22
CA LEU A 7 43.88 -14.90 20.09
C LEU A 7 43.88 -16.29 19.45
N LEU A 8 42.78 -17.03 19.65
CA LEU A 8 42.21 -18.07 18.78
C LEU A 8 41.21 -18.87 19.64
N GLY A 9 39.99 -18.34 19.76
CA GLY A 9 38.85 -19.02 20.37
C GLY A 9 37.78 -19.26 19.31
N ALA A 10 37.55 -20.55 19.03
CA ALA A 10 36.72 -21.06 17.95
C ALA A 10 35.24 -20.64 18.02
N LEU A 11 34.65 -20.47 16.83
CA LEU A 11 33.20 -20.41 16.58
C LEU A 11 32.57 -21.75 16.99
N GLY A 12 31.95 -21.80 18.17
CA GLY A 12 31.11 -22.91 18.60
C GLY A 12 29.64 -22.64 18.25
N LEU A 13 29.12 -23.37 17.27
CA LEU A 13 27.68 -23.54 17.04
C LEU A 13 27.07 -24.22 18.27
N LEU A 14 26.21 -23.53 19.01
CA LEU A 14 25.39 -24.13 20.08
C LEU A 14 23.95 -24.29 19.59
N LEU A 15 23.68 -25.47 19.05
CA LEU A 15 22.34 -26.06 18.96
C LEU A 15 21.91 -26.45 20.38
N VAL A 16 20.96 -25.73 20.97
CA VAL A 16 20.24 -26.20 22.15
C VAL A 16 18.89 -26.74 21.68
N ALA A 17 18.84 -28.06 21.51
CA ALA A 17 17.61 -28.82 21.66
C ALA A 17 17.44 -29.10 23.16
N GLY A 18 16.36 -28.58 23.76
CA GLY A 18 16.00 -28.79 25.16
C GLY A 18 14.50 -29.00 25.28
N CYS A 19 14.13 -30.14 25.86
CA CYS A 19 12.80 -30.74 25.93
C CYS A 19 11.74 -29.93 26.70
N ALA A 20 10.49 -30.32 26.42
CA ALA A 20 9.25 -29.87 27.02
C ALA A 20 9.13 -30.11 28.54
N GLY A 21 8.40 -29.21 29.21
CA GLY A 21 7.64 -29.49 30.44
C GLY A 21 7.83 -28.47 31.56
N GLY A 22 6.87 -27.53 31.71
CA GLY A 22 6.75 -26.67 32.90
C GLY A 22 6.20 -25.29 32.57
N GLY A 23 4.89 -25.12 32.74
CA GLY A 23 4.21 -23.85 32.46
C GLY A 23 4.52 -22.77 33.51
N GLU A 24 5.09 -21.67 33.04
CA GLU A 24 4.89 -20.33 33.57
C GLU A 24 4.64 -19.41 32.37
N GLY A 25 3.43 -18.84 32.30
CA GLY A 25 2.99 -17.95 31.23
C GLY A 25 3.68 -16.59 31.32
N GLY A 26 4.94 -16.52 30.90
CA GLY A 26 5.58 -15.27 30.51
C GLY A 26 5.07 -14.85 29.13
N SER A 27 3.97 -14.09 29.09
CA SER A 27 3.50 -13.43 27.87
C SER A 27 4.58 -12.48 27.38
N GLY A 28 5.36 -12.86 26.38
CA GLY A 28 6.18 -11.91 25.62
C GLY A 28 5.29 -10.78 25.12
N ALA A 29 5.77 -9.53 25.20
CA ALA A 29 4.99 -8.38 24.77
C ALA A 29 4.54 -8.55 23.31
N GLN A 30 3.25 -8.33 23.04
CA GLN A 30 2.75 -8.35 21.68
C GLN A 30 3.27 -7.10 20.95
N THR A 31 4.10 -7.30 19.94
CA THR A 31 4.64 -6.20 19.13
C THR A 31 3.60 -5.74 18.08
N LEU A 32 3.35 -4.44 18.03
CA LEU A 32 2.53 -3.76 17.03
C LEU A 32 3.40 -2.85 16.18
N ARG A 33 3.65 -3.23 14.92
CA ARG A 33 4.39 -2.41 13.96
C ARG A 33 3.43 -1.42 13.32
N VAL A 34 3.75 -0.13 13.43
CA VAL A 34 2.97 0.97 12.87
C VAL A 34 3.73 1.60 11.72
N ALA A 35 3.26 1.44 10.49
CA ALA A 35 3.88 2.06 9.32
C ALA A 35 3.29 3.44 9.00
N CYS A 36 4.15 4.39 8.65
CA CYS A 36 3.76 5.72 8.22
C CYS A 36 4.79 6.27 7.21
N VAL A 37 4.30 6.81 6.08
CA VAL A 37 5.19 7.40 5.06
C VAL A 37 5.79 8.75 5.48
N LEU A 38 5.31 9.33 6.58
CA LEU A 38 5.68 10.67 7.03
C LEU A 38 6.94 10.62 7.90
N PRO A 39 7.86 11.60 7.80
CA PRO A 39 9.07 11.66 8.63
C PRO A 39 8.73 12.01 10.09
N SER A 40 9.66 11.75 11.00
CA SER A 40 9.48 11.89 12.45
C SER A 40 9.13 13.31 12.90
N GLU A 41 9.58 14.33 12.17
CA GLU A 41 9.28 15.74 12.47
C GLU A 41 7.83 16.12 12.14
N HIS A 42 7.11 15.29 11.37
CA HIS A 42 5.74 15.57 10.95
C HIS A 42 4.75 15.43 12.12
N PRO A 43 3.76 16.32 12.28
CA PRO A 43 2.82 16.30 13.42
C PRO A 43 2.07 14.98 13.59
N THR A 44 1.78 14.27 12.50
CA THR A 44 1.18 12.93 12.54
C THR A 44 2.15 11.87 13.09
N ALA A 45 3.43 11.92 12.72
CA ALA A 45 4.44 11.01 13.27
C ALA A 45 4.70 11.29 14.76
N GLN A 46 4.76 12.57 15.16
CA GLN A 46 4.82 12.96 16.57
C GLN A 46 3.60 12.49 17.38
N ALA A 47 2.42 12.43 16.75
CA ALA A 47 1.24 11.85 17.39
C ALA A 47 1.37 10.32 17.55
N LEU A 48 2.03 9.63 16.63
CA LEU A 48 2.32 8.20 16.76
C LEU A 48 3.33 7.89 17.88
N GLU A 49 4.31 8.77 18.11
CA GLU A 49 5.18 8.67 19.30
C GLU A 49 4.37 8.78 20.60
N PHE A 50 3.41 9.71 20.64
CA PHE A 50 2.48 9.80 21.77
C PHE A 50 1.60 8.55 21.89
N PHE A 51 1.13 7.98 20.78
CA PHE A 51 0.38 6.73 20.76
C PHE A 51 1.19 5.57 21.33
N LYS A 52 2.43 5.39 20.86
CA LYS A 52 3.38 4.38 21.36
C LYS A 52 3.49 4.47 22.87
N LYS A 53 3.91 5.62 23.39
CA LYS A 53 4.07 5.85 24.83
C LYS A 53 2.77 5.54 25.59
N ARG A 54 1.63 6.05 25.09
CA ARG A 54 0.35 5.92 25.79
C ARG A 54 -0.19 4.49 25.82
N LEU A 55 0.04 3.71 24.77
CA LEU A 55 -0.41 2.32 24.70
C LEU A 55 0.48 1.42 25.55
N GLU A 56 1.80 1.58 25.45
CA GLU A 56 2.78 0.81 26.24
C GLU A 56 2.53 1.00 27.74
N GLU A 57 2.41 2.26 28.21
CA GLU A 57 2.06 2.59 29.60
C GLU A 57 0.74 1.98 30.06
N ARG A 58 -0.27 1.93 29.19
CA ARG A 58 -1.61 1.45 29.54
C ARG A 58 -1.75 -0.06 29.50
N SER A 59 -0.88 -0.72 28.75
CA SER A 59 -0.84 -2.17 28.63
C SER A 59 0.05 -2.81 29.70
N ASP A 60 0.65 -2.01 30.59
CA ASP A 60 1.66 -2.45 31.56
C ASP A 60 2.78 -3.25 30.89
N GLY A 61 3.21 -2.80 29.70
CA GLY A 61 4.25 -3.46 28.90
C GLY A 61 3.81 -4.71 28.12
N GLN A 62 2.54 -5.12 28.19
CA GLN A 62 2.03 -6.26 27.42
C GLN A 62 1.97 -5.98 25.91
N ILE A 63 1.95 -4.72 25.50
CA ILE A 63 2.06 -4.29 24.11
C ILE A 63 3.34 -3.49 23.95
N GLU A 64 4.12 -3.83 22.93
CA GLU A 64 5.24 -3.02 22.44
C GLU A 64 4.84 -2.39 21.11
N VAL A 65 5.04 -1.08 20.93
CA VAL A 65 4.74 -0.41 19.66
C VAL A 65 6.05 -0.07 18.94
N GLN A 66 6.22 -0.56 17.71
CA GLN A 66 7.37 -0.24 16.88
C GLN A 66 6.94 0.68 15.74
N LEU A 67 7.53 1.87 15.67
CA LEU A 67 7.20 2.86 14.64
C LEU A 67 8.14 2.75 13.45
N PHE A 68 7.57 2.53 12.28
CA PHE A 68 8.28 2.51 11.00
C PHE A 68 7.88 3.73 10.18
N LEU A 69 8.65 4.81 10.35
CA LEU A 69 8.37 6.12 9.78
C LEU A 69 9.10 6.31 8.45
N ASN A 70 8.85 7.44 7.78
CA ASN A 70 9.52 7.81 6.53
C ASN A 70 9.45 6.72 5.42
N GLY A 71 8.38 5.93 5.41
CA GLY A 71 8.17 4.88 4.40
C GLY A 71 9.12 3.69 4.52
N GLN A 72 9.71 3.44 5.70
CA GLN A 72 10.62 2.31 5.95
C GLN A 72 10.04 0.93 5.56
N LEU A 73 8.72 0.75 5.62
CA LEU A 73 8.03 -0.49 5.23
C LEU A 73 7.33 -0.41 3.87
N GLY A 74 7.68 0.59 3.05
CA GLY A 74 7.13 0.79 1.71
C GLY A 74 6.21 2.00 1.58
N GLY A 75 5.69 2.19 0.36
CA GLY A 75 4.75 3.25 0.01
C GLY A 75 3.34 3.00 0.57
N SER A 76 2.43 3.92 0.25
CA SER A 76 1.06 3.85 0.80
C SER A 76 0.31 2.63 0.25
N THR A 77 0.52 2.30 -1.02
CA THR A 77 -0.14 1.17 -1.67
C THR A 77 0.32 -0.16 -1.08
N GLU A 78 1.63 -0.33 -0.89
CA GLU A 78 2.23 -1.55 -0.35
C GLU A 78 1.83 -1.78 1.10
N THR A 79 1.90 -0.73 1.93
CA THR A 79 1.55 -0.81 3.36
C THR A 79 0.08 -1.10 3.59
N ILE A 80 -0.84 -0.51 2.79
CA ILE A 80 -2.28 -0.89 2.81
C ILE A 80 -2.46 -2.38 2.57
N GLN A 81 -1.83 -2.92 1.53
CA GLN A 81 -1.97 -4.35 1.18
C GLN A 81 -1.30 -5.25 2.22
N SER A 82 -0.19 -4.82 2.81
CA SER A 82 0.51 -5.56 3.87
C SER A 82 -0.34 -5.65 5.14
N THR A 83 -1.01 -4.56 5.53
CA THR A 83 -1.92 -4.55 6.69
C THR A 83 -3.18 -5.35 6.48
N LYS A 84 -3.76 -5.34 5.26
CA LYS A 84 -4.86 -6.24 4.91
C LYS A 84 -4.52 -7.72 5.08
N ARG A 85 -3.24 -8.08 4.93
CA ARG A 85 -2.73 -9.46 5.08
C ARG A 85 -2.25 -9.77 6.50
N GLY A 86 -2.29 -8.81 7.43
CA GLY A 86 -1.73 -8.99 8.78
C GLY A 86 -0.20 -8.97 8.85
N ASN A 87 0.50 -8.61 7.76
CA ASN A 87 1.96 -8.53 7.75
C ASN A 87 2.51 -7.26 8.42
N ILE A 88 1.65 -6.24 8.60
CA ILE A 88 1.90 -5.01 9.35
C ILE A 88 0.66 -4.77 10.20
N GLU A 89 0.83 -4.64 11.51
CA GLU A 89 -0.28 -4.57 12.46
C GLU A 89 -1.12 -3.30 12.28
N MET A 90 -0.47 -2.15 12.05
CA MET A 90 -1.17 -0.87 11.91
C MET A 90 -0.50 0.08 10.91
N ILE A 91 -1.31 0.96 10.31
CA ILE A 91 -0.84 1.94 9.33
C ILE A 91 -1.54 3.28 9.50
N VAL A 92 -0.81 4.36 9.23
CA VAL A 92 -1.42 5.66 8.96
C VAL A 92 -1.24 6.00 7.49
N VAL A 93 -2.36 6.19 6.79
CA VAL A 93 -2.36 6.45 5.35
C VAL A 93 -3.41 7.50 4.98
N SER A 94 -3.15 8.25 3.91
CA SER A 94 -4.14 9.18 3.38
C SER A 94 -5.32 8.42 2.77
N ALA A 95 -6.52 9.02 2.80
CA ALA A 95 -7.70 8.43 2.17
C ALA A 95 -7.55 8.21 0.66
N ALA A 96 -6.62 8.94 0.00
CA ALA A 96 -6.44 8.87 -1.44
C ALA A 96 -5.94 7.51 -1.96
N PRO A 97 -4.77 6.99 -1.55
CA PRO A 97 -4.37 5.63 -1.90
C PRO A 97 -5.42 4.58 -1.53
N LEU A 98 -6.08 4.75 -0.39
CA LEU A 98 -7.11 3.81 0.08
C LEU A 98 -8.33 3.74 -0.86
N SER A 99 -8.68 4.86 -1.50
CA SER A 99 -9.84 4.96 -2.42
C SER A 99 -9.78 4.03 -3.63
N GLN A 100 -8.61 3.49 -3.96
CA GLN A 100 -8.46 2.49 -5.00
C GLN A 100 -9.07 1.14 -4.62
N SER A 101 -9.03 0.81 -3.32
CA SER A 101 -9.60 -0.45 -2.78
C SER A 101 -10.92 -0.23 -2.03
N VAL A 102 -11.19 0.98 -1.56
CA VAL A 102 -12.44 1.36 -0.89
C VAL A 102 -13.06 2.56 -1.62
N PRO A 103 -13.79 2.34 -2.73
CA PRO A 103 -14.30 3.43 -3.55
C PRO A 103 -15.06 4.49 -2.74
N GLU A 104 -15.86 4.10 -1.76
CA GLU A 104 -16.70 4.96 -0.91
C GLU A 104 -15.89 6.01 -0.15
N VAL A 105 -14.64 5.72 0.22
CA VAL A 105 -13.69 6.67 0.83
C VAL A 105 -13.45 7.88 -0.09
N GLY A 106 -13.55 7.69 -1.41
CA GLY A 106 -13.48 8.78 -2.39
C GLY A 106 -14.54 9.87 -2.18
N ALA A 107 -15.63 9.61 -1.45
CA ALA A 107 -16.61 10.63 -1.10
C ALA A 107 -15.99 11.74 -0.25
N LEU A 108 -15.04 11.40 0.65
CA LEU A 108 -14.31 12.37 1.50
C LEU A 108 -13.26 13.18 0.73
N MET A 109 -13.03 12.85 -0.53
CA MET A 109 -11.96 13.41 -1.35
C MET A 109 -12.48 14.31 -2.46
N MET A 110 -13.80 14.43 -2.61
CA MET A 110 -14.38 15.30 -3.62
C MET A 110 -13.84 16.74 -3.46
N PRO A 111 -13.43 17.40 -4.55
CA PRO A 111 -12.86 18.74 -4.49
C PRO A 111 -13.80 19.76 -3.82
N TYR A 112 -13.27 20.63 -2.96
CA TYR A 112 -14.05 21.66 -2.24
C TYR A 112 -15.25 21.14 -1.43
N LEU A 113 -15.28 19.85 -1.09
CA LEU A 113 -16.40 19.23 -0.38
C LEU A 113 -16.63 19.80 1.03
N PHE A 114 -15.55 20.07 1.77
CA PHE A 114 -15.63 20.53 3.15
C PHE A 114 -15.55 22.06 3.21
N ARG A 115 -16.58 22.68 3.80
CA ARG A 115 -16.66 24.14 4.00
C ARG A 115 -15.66 24.70 5.01
N SER A 116 -15.29 23.91 6.01
CA SER A 116 -14.37 24.33 7.06
C SER A 116 -13.75 23.13 7.77
N LYS A 117 -12.70 23.39 8.55
CA LYS A 117 -12.07 22.40 9.43
C LYS A 117 -13.05 21.85 10.48
N GLN A 118 -13.88 22.71 11.07
CA GLN A 118 -14.90 22.29 12.04
C GLN A 118 -15.94 21.38 11.39
N HIS A 119 -16.40 21.76 10.19
CA HIS A 119 -17.32 20.94 9.40
C HIS A 119 -16.72 19.57 9.07
N LYS A 120 -15.47 19.53 8.60
CA LYS A 120 -14.76 18.26 8.34
C LYS A 120 -14.69 17.37 9.59
N ARG A 121 -14.30 17.93 10.74
CA ARG A 121 -14.23 17.16 12.00
C ARG A 121 -15.60 16.62 12.42
N ALA A 122 -16.64 17.45 12.38
CA ALA A 122 -18.00 17.02 12.71
C ALA A 122 -18.50 15.89 11.80
N VAL A 123 -18.19 15.93 10.51
CA VAL A 123 -18.54 14.85 9.56
C VAL A 123 -17.78 13.55 9.89
N LEU A 124 -16.46 13.64 10.11
CA LEU A 124 -15.59 12.48 10.33
C LEU A 124 -15.79 11.83 11.71
N ASP A 125 -16.17 12.61 12.72
CA ASP A 125 -16.43 12.11 14.08
C ASP A 125 -17.90 11.73 14.29
N GLY A 126 -18.76 11.93 13.30
CA GLY A 126 -20.19 11.64 13.36
C GLY A 126 -20.59 10.41 12.53
N PRO A 127 -21.91 10.22 12.32
CA PRO A 127 -22.46 9.03 11.66
C PRO A 127 -21.96 8.80 10.21
N ILE A 128 -21.53 9.87 9.53
CA ILE A 128 -20.95 9.74 8.18
C ILE A 128 -19.56 9.10 8.27
N GLY A 129 -18.73 9.53 9.23
CA GLY A 129 -17.43 8.94 9.49
C GLY A 129 -17.54 7.47 9.87
N GLU A 130 -18.48 7.12 10.75
CA GLU A 130 -18.78 5.72 11.12
C GLU A 130 -19.20 4.89 9.91
N LYS A 131 -20.08 5.42 9.05
CA LYS A 131 -20.48 4.74 7.83
C LYS A 131 -19.29 4.48 6.89
N ILE A 132 -18.36 5.43 6.79
CA ILE A 132 -17.16 5.24 5.97
C ILE A 132 -16.18 4.27 6.62
N ALA A 133 -16.05 4.29 7.95
CA ALA A 133 -15.30 3.29 8.68
C ALA A 133 -15.83 1.87 8.38
N GLY A 134 -17.15 1.69 8.33
CA GLY A 134 -17.78 0.43 7.91
C GLY A 134 -17.33 -0.04 6.52
N PHE A 135 -17.32 0.86 5.51
CA PHE A 135 -16.82 0.49 4.18
C PHE A 135 -15.33 0.12 4.16
N VAL A 136 -14.52 0.74 5.04
CA VAL A 136 -13.11 0.36 5.19
C VAL A 136 -12.98 -1.02 5.84
N GLU A 137 -13.81 -1.32 6.82
CA GLU A 137 -13.89 -2.60 7.52
C GLU A 137 -14.35 -3.74 6.59
N ASP A 138 -15.35 -3.50 5.75
CA ASP A 138 -15.81 -4.43 4.72
C ASP A 138 -14.71 -4.80 3.71
N GLN A 139 -13.67 -3.97 3.61
CA GLN A 139 -12.54 -4.16 2.71
C GLN A 139 -11.30 -4.75 3.41
N GLY A 140 -11.45 -5.30 4.62
CA GLY A 140 -10.40 -6.06 5.32
C GLY A 140 -9.41 -5.20 6.08
N LEU A 141 -9.83 -4.03 6.58
CA LEU A 141 -9.02 -3.16 7.43
C LEU A 141 -9.84 -2.68 8.62
N LYS A 142 -9.31 -2.80 9.84
CA LYS A 142 -9.97 -2.21 11.00
C LYS A 142 -9.73 -0.70 11.02
N HIS A 143 -10.79 0.10 10.97
CA HIS A 143 -10.66 1.53 11.17
C HIS A 143 -10.48 1.85 12.67
N LEU A 144 -9.44 2.62 13.01
CA LEU A 144 -9.20 3.08 14.38
C LEU A 144 -9.65 4.53 14.56
N THR A 145 -9.18 5.45 13.71
CA THR A 145 -9.58 6.87 13.77
C THR A 145 -9.21 7.67 12.51
N PHE A 146 -9.79 8.86 12.37
CA PHE A 146 -9.40 9.86 11.38
C PHE A 146 -8.47 10.93 11.98
N PHE A 147 -7.38 11.22 11.28
CA PHE A 147 -6.47 12.33 11.55
C PHE A 147 -6.69 13.52 10.60
N ASP A 148 -6.33 14.70 11.10
CA ASP A 148 -6.40 15.94 10.34
C ASP A 148 -5.13 16.10 9.49
N ALA A 149 -5.32 16.28 8.18
CA ALA A 149 -4.25 16.56 7.21
C ALA A 149 -4.45 17.91 6.49
N GLY A 150 -5.32 18.77 7.06
CA GLY A 150 -5.58 20.12 6.57
C GLY A 150 -6.16 20.15 5.16
N THR A 151 -5.72 21.14 4.39
CA THR A 151 -6.07 21.36 2.99
C THR A 151 -4.83 21.25 2.12
N ARG A 152 -4.98 20.66 0.94
CA ARG A 152 -3.94 20.54 -0.07
C ARG A 152 -4.00 21.73 -1.03
N ASN A 153 -2.84 22.18 -1.44
CA ASN A 153 -2.59 23.43 -2.16
C ASN A 153 -1.54 23.20 -3.24
N VAL A 154 -1.64 23.93 -4.34
CA VAL A 154 -0.69 23.76 -5.44
C VAL A 154 0.63 24.45 -5.12
N MET A 155 1.72 23.76 -5.41
CA MET A 155 3.09 24.27 -5.31
C MET A 155 3.81 24.10 -6.64
N THR A 156 4.39 25.16 -7.18
CA THR A 156 5.05 25.16 -8.48
C THR A 156 6.49 25.66 -8.40
N LYS A 157 7.33 25.16 -9.32
CA LYS A 157 8.67 25.69 -9.57
C LYS A 157 8.63 27.01 -10.34
N SER A 158 7.72 27.12 -11.31
CA SER A 158 7.63 28.24 -12.23
C SER A 158 6.47 29.17 -11.89
N GLY A 159 6.79 30.30 -11.25
CA GLY A 159 5.91 31.44 -11.02
C GLY A 159 4.74 31.20 -10.06
N PRO A 160 4.12 32.28 -9.55
CA PRO A 160 2.92 32.18 -8.73
C PRO A 160 1.72 31.70 -9.57
N VAL A 161 0.85 30.91 -8.95
CA VAL A 161 -0.45 30.51 -9.50
C VAL A 161 -1.53 31.41 -8.90
N ARG A 162 -2.21 32.20 -9.73
CA ARG A 162 -3.28 33.13 -9.33
C ARG A 162 -4.64 32.68 -9.85
N THR A 163 -4.67 32.08 -11.04
CA THR A 163 -5.88 31.61 -11.73
C THR A 163 -5.69 30.17 -12.24
N PRO A 164 -6.75 29.43 -12.59
CA PRO A 164 -6.62 28.11 -13.19
C PRO A 164 -5.81 28.10 -14.50
N ALA A 165 -5.82 29.20 -15.27
CA ALA A 165 -5.06 29.31 -16.51
C ALA A 165 -3.55 29.17 -16.28
N ASP A 166 -3.04 29.59 -15.12
CA ASP A 166 -1.64 29.48 -14.75
C ASP A 166 -1.19 28.02 -14.58
N LEU A 167 -2.12 27.06 -14.47
CA LEU A 167 -1.80 25.63 -14.34
C LEU A 167 -1.65 24.92 -15.68
N LYS A 168 -2.04 25.56 -16.79
CA LYS A 168 -2.05 24.95 -18.12
C LYS A 168 -0.66 24.42 -18.49
N GLY A 169 -0.59 23.13 -18.79
CA GLY A 169 0.64 22.46 -19.22
C GLY A 169 1.61 22.09 -18.10
N LYS A 170 1.39 22.51 -16.85
CA LYS A 170 2.24 22.14 -15.72
C LYS A 170 2.01 20.69 -15.31
N LYS A 171 3.09 19.91 -15.20
CA LYS A 171 3.07 18.53 -14.68
C LYS A 171 3.10 18.55 -13.15
N LEU A 172 1.97 18.24 -12.53
CA LEU A 172 1.84 18.23 -11.08
C LEU A 172 1.74 16.81 -10.54
N ARG A 173 2.58 16.46 -9.57
CA ARG A 173 2.39 15.20 -8.85
C ARG A 173 1.14 15.24 -7.99
N VAL A 174 0.38 14.15 -8.03
CA VAL A 174 -0.73 13.83 -7.12
C VAL A 174 -0.50 12.49 -6.43
N MET A 175 -1.21 12.26 -5.32
CA MET A 175 -1.23 10.91 -4.70
C MET A 175 -1.84 9.88 -5.66
N PRO A 176 -1.49 8.58 -5.55
CA PRO A 176 -2.08 7.51 -6.36
C PRO A 176 -3.59 7.36 -6.11
N SER A 177 -4.41 8.05 -6.90
CA SER A 177 -5.87 7.93 -6.93
C SER A 177 -6.38 8.55 -8.23
N GLN A 178 -7.30 7.87 -8.91
CA GLN A 178 -7.90 8.45 -10.11
C GLN A 178 -8.69 9.74 -9.80
N LEU A 179 -9.22 9.87 -8.59
CA LEU A 179 -10.00 11.04 -8.19
C LEU A 179 -9.09 12.27 -8.04
N THR A 180 -7.90 12.11 -7.45
CA THR A 180 -6.92 13.21 -7.34
C THR A 180 -6.37 13.59 -8.72
N VAL A 181 -6.14 12.63 -9.60
CA VAL A 181 -5.78 12.87 -11.02
C VAL A 181 -6.87 13.70 -11.70
N ASP A 182 -8.13 13.26 -11.64
CA ASP A 182 -9.25 13.96 -12.27
C ASP A 182 -9.46 15.36 -11.70
N ALA A 183 -9.33 15.52 -10.38
CA ALA A 183 -9.46 16.80 -9.70
C ALA A 183 -8.40 17.81 -10.15
N VAL A 184 -7.13 17.43 -10.12
CA VAL A 184 -6.02 18.33 -10.48
C VAL A 184 -5.98 18.59 -11.99
N SER A 185 -6.36 17.61 -12.82
CA SER A 185 -6.51 17.83 -14.25
C SER A 185 -7.67 18.76 -14.60
N ALA A 186 -8.77 18.69 -13.86
CA ALA A 186 -9.86 19.64 -14.01
C ALA A 186 -9.43 21.08 -13.65
N LEU A 187 -8.46 21.27 -12.73
CA LEU A 187 -7.87 22.59 -12.47
C LEU A 187 -6.99 23.12 -13.61
N GLY A 188 -6.69 22.32 -14.63
CA GLY A 188 -5.91 22.70 -15.83
C GLY A 188 -4.50 22.13 -15.90
N ALA A 189 -4.05 21.37 -14.90
CA ALA A 189 -2.71 20.76 -14.87
C ALA A 189 -2.66 19.35 -15.47
N SER A 190 -1.46 18.89 -15.83
CA SER A 190 -1.19 17.49 -16.16
C SER A 190 -0.86 16.72 -14.88
N ALA A 191 -1.82 15.98 -14.33
CA ALA A 191 -1.63 15.26 -13.05
C ALA A 191 -0.87 13.94 -13.24
N VAL A 192 0.16 13.71 -12.42
CA VAL A 192 1.00 12.50 -12.45
C VAL A 192 0.90 11.77 -11.11
N PRO A 193 0.27 10.58 -11.03
CA PRO A 193 0.16 9.82 -9.78
C PRO A 193 1.51 9.20 -9.41
N MET A 194 1.94 9.39 -8.16
CA MET A 194 3.24 8.90 -7.66
C MET A 194 3.24 8.77 -6.14
N ASP A 195 3.97 7.82 -5.57
CA ASP A 195 4.12 7.67 -4.12
C ASP A 195 4.99 8.79 -3.50
N GLN A 196 4.79 9.06 -2.20
CA GLN A 196 5.37 10.23 -1.53
C GLN A 196 6.91 10.23 -1.53
N GLY A 197 7.55 9.06 -1.42
CA GLY A 197 9.02 8.94 -1.38
C GLY A 197 9.73 9.33 -2.68
N GLN A 198 9.02 9.29 -3.81
CA GLN A 198 9.59 9.58 -5.14
C GLN A 198 9.50 11.08 -5.51
N VAL A 199 8.67 11.85 -4.80
CA VAL A 199 8.30 13.22 -5.18
C VAL A 199 9.49 14.18 -5.14
N TYR A 200 10.32 14.11 -4.10
CA TYR A 200 11.45 15.04 -3.93
C TYR A 200 12.40 14.96 -5.13
N SER A 201 12.82 13.75 -5.50
CA SER A 201 13.72 13.52 -6.64
C SER A 201 13.07 13.94 -7.96
N ALA A 202 11.79 13.64 -8.17
CA ALA A 202 11.08 14.01 -9.39
C ALA A 202 10.93 15.55 -9.55
N LEU A 203 10.77 16.30 -8.45
CA LEU A 203 10.79 17.76 -8.47
C LEU A 203 12.21 18.30 -8.69
N GLN A 204 13.20 17.75 -7.97
CA GLN A 204 14.60 18.17 -8.04
C GLN A 204 15.17 18.02 -9.46
N THR A 205 14.91 16.88 -10.10
CA THR A 205 15.36 16.57 -11.47
C THR A 205 14.59 17.32 -12.55
N GLY A 206 13.48 17.99 -12.21
CA GLY A 206 12.66 18.73 -13.16
C GLY A 206 11.73 17.87 -14.03
N VAL A 207 11.56 16.59 -13.70
CA VAL A 207 10.52 15.74 -14.33
C VAL A 207 9.12 16.30 -14.09
N LEU A 208 8.93 16.94 -12.93
CA LEU A 208 7.70 17.60 -12.50
C LEU A 208 7.90 19.11 -12.35
N ASP A 209 6.88 19.88 -12.76
CA ASP A 209 6.82 21.34 -12.63
C ASP A 209 6.33 21.78 -11.24
N GLY A 210 5.77 20.85 -10.50
CA GLY A 210 5.18 21.09 -9.21
C GLY A 210 4.46 19.87 -8.65
N TRP A 211 3.71 20.12 -7.59
CA TRP A 211 2.98 19.11 -6.84
C TRP A 211 1.87 19.80 -6.05
N GLU A 212 1.07 19.02 -5.32
CA GLU A 212 0.07 19.56 -4.42
C GLU A 212 0.15 18.91 -3.04
N ASN A 213 0.10 19.71 -1.98
CA ASN A 213 0.05 19.24 -0.59
C ASN A 213 -0.26 20.35 0.43
N ASN A 214 -0.23 20.01 1.71
CA ASN A 214 -0.30 20.98 2.82
C ASN A 214 1.09 21.49 3.22
N ALA A 215 1.13 22.60 3.97
CA ALA A 215 2.38 23.22 4.41
C ALA A 215 3.22 22.35 5.38
N PRO A 216 2.62 21.66 6.38
CA PRO A 216 3.36 20.72 7.22
C PRO A 216 4.18 19.70 6.41
N THR A 217 3.56 19.04 5.43
CA THR A 217 4.27 18.09 4.57
C THR A 217 5.32 18.78 3.71
N ALA A 218 5.05 19.97 3.15
CA ALA A 218 6.04 20.72 2.38
C ALA A 218 7.30 21.07 3.21
N LEU A 219 7.12 21.43 4.48
CA LEU A 219 8.24 21.72 5.39
C LEU A 219 9.00 20.45 5.77
N THR A 220 8.31 19.42 6.25
CA THR A 220 8.98 18.23 6.82
C THR A 220 9.72 17.41 5.76
N PHE A 221 9.25 17.42 4.52
CA PHE A 221 9.94 16.81 3.39
C PHE A 221 10.92 17.77 2.68
N LYS A 222 11.18 18.94 3.27
CA LYS A 222 12.13 19.93 2.75
C LYS A 222 11.85 20.34 1.29
N MET A 223 10.59 20.43 0.93
CA MET A 223 10.19 20.61 -0.48
C MET A 223 10.54 22.01 -1.01
N HIS A 224 10.84 22.96 -0.12
CA HIS A 224 11.40 24.27 -0.46
C HIS A 224 12.81 24.17 -1.09
N GLU A 225 13.55 23.07 -0.86
CA GLU A 225 14.87 22.83 -1.45
C GLU A 225 14.79 22.30 -2.90
N THR A 226 13.61 21.89 -3.36
CA THR A 226 13.41 21.29 -4.71
C THR A 226 13.23 22.33 -5.83
N GLY A 227 13.25 23.61 -5.49
CA GLY A 227 12.89 24.72 -6.37
C GLY A 227 11.38 24.99 -6.48
N CYS A 228 10.52 24.19 -5.83
CA CYS A 228 9.09 24.49 -5.70
C CYS A 228 8.84 25.60 -4.67
N THR A 229 9.09 26.86 -5.06
CA THR A 229 9.04 28.00 -4.15
C THR A 229 7.72 28.78 -4.19
N HIS A 230 6.80 28.48 -5.11
CA HIS A 230 5.52 29.19 -5.22
C HIS A 230 4.38 28.34 -4.66
N PHE A 231 3.82 28.75 -3.52
CA PHE A 231 2.69 28.11 -2.86
C PHE A 231 1.39 28.88 -3.13
N ALA A 232 0.47 28.32 -3.91
CA ALA A 232 -0.85 28.90 -4.16
C ALA A 232 -1.91 28.25 -3.28
N ARG A 233 -2.63 29.06 -2.49
CA ARG A 233 -3.63 28.59 -1.51
C ARG A 233 -4.96 28.17 -2.14
N THR A 234 -4.90 27.25 -3.11
CA THR A 234 -6.05 26.75 -3.87
C THR A 234 -7.04 25.95 -3.02
N ARG A 235 -6.59 25.35 -1.91
CA ARG A 235 -7.41 24.59 -0.93
C ARG A 235 -8.36 23.57 -1.60
N HIS A 236 -7.94 23.01 -2.72
CA HIS A 236 -8.79 22.23 -3.63
C HIS A 236 -9.22 20.88 -3.05
N LEU A 237 -8.43 20.32 -2.13
CA LEU A 237 -8.69 19.03 -1.50
C LEU A 237 -8.49 19.12 0.02
N ALA A 238 -9.37 18.48 0.79
CA ALA A 238 -9.25 18.41 2.25
C ALA A 238 -9.34 16.95 2.72
N ILE A 239 -8.48 16.11 2.15
CA ILE A 239 -8.45 14.65 2.36
C ILE A 239 -8.04 14.35 3.82
N PRO A 240 -8.73 13.48 4.55
CA PRO A 240 -8.27 13.02 5.86
C PRO A 240 -7.21 11.93 5.75
N ASP A 241 -6.44 11.75 6.82
CA ASP A 241 -5.64 10.55 7.02
C ASP A 241 -6.42 9.58 7.91
N LEU A 242 -6.23 8.28 7.70
CA LEU A 242 -6.86 7.21 8.47
C LEU A 242 -5.77 6.46 9.23
N PHE A 243 -6.00 6.23 10.51
CA PHE A 243 -5.25 5.26 11.29
C PHE A 243 -6.01 3.94 11.28
N LEU A 244 -5.39 2.90 10.74
CA LEU A 244 -6.00 1.60 10.47
C LEU A 244 -5.17 0.49 11.12
N ALA A 245 -5.80 -0.64 11.40
CA ALA A 245 -5.16 -1.87 11.85
C ALA A 245 -5.55 -3.06 10.96
N SER A 246 -4.75 -4.12 11.02
CA SER A 246 -5.18 -5.45 10.57
C SER A 246 -6.39 -5.89 11.42
N PRO A 247 -7.45 -6.43 10.80
CA PRO A 247 -8.56 -7.03 11.55
C PRO A 247 -8.09 -8.15 12.48
N GLU A 248 -7.16 -9.00 12.01
CA GLU A 248 -6.59 -10.10 12.78
C GLU A 248 -5.87 -9.59 14.03
N THR A 249 -5.01 -8.58 13.89
CA THR A 249 -4.33 -7.93 15.02
C THR A 249 -5.32 -7.36 16.02
N TYR A 250 -6.34 -6.65 15.57
CA TYR A 250 -7.32 -6.03 16.46
C TYR A 250 -8.15 -7.09 17.21
N GLN A 251 -8.50 -8.18 16.53
CA GLN A 251 -9.28 -9.28 17.09
C GLN A 251 -8.46 -10.20 18.02
N SER A 252 -7.14 -10.28 17.84
CA SER A 252 -6.27 -11.11 18.68
C SER A 252 -6.05 -10.50 20.07
N LEU A 253 -6.23 -9.18 20.23
CA LEU A 253 -6.12 -8.52 21.52
C LEU A 253 -7.26 -8.96 22.46
N SER A 254 -6.93 -9.26 23.72
CA SER A 254 -7.94 -9.43 24.77
C SER A 254 -8.81 -8.17 24.90
N ASP A 255 -10.02 -8.31 25.42
CA ASP A 255 -10.95 -7.18 25.58
C ASP A 255 -10.33 -6.03 26.39
N THR A 256 -9.53 -6.36 27.40
CA THR A 256 -8.77 -5.40 28.20
C THR A 256 -7.76 -4.64 27.32
N LEU A 257 -6.87 -5.35 26.63
CA LEU A 257 -5.83 -4.74 25.79
C LEU A 257 -6.42 -3.94 24.62
N ARG A 258 -7.49 -4.45 24.01
CA ARG A 258 -8.26 -3.75 22.99
C ARG A 258 -8.87 -2.45 23.52
N GLY A 259 -9.43 -2.48 24.73
CA GLY A 259 -9.89 -1.27 25.42
C GLY A 259 -8.77 -0.27 25.70
N HIS A 260 -7.56 -0.72 26.03
CA HIS A 260 -6.39 0.16 26.17
C HIS A 260 -5.97 0.78 24.82
N LEU A 261 -5.97 -0.02 23.76
CA LEU A 261 -5.74 0.43 22.38
C LEU A 261 -6.73 1.52 21.97
N ASP A 262 -8.04 1.26 22.09
CA ASP A 262 -9.09 2.20 21.68
C ASP A 262 -8.97 3.54 22.43
N ARG A 263 -8.74 3.49 23.75
CA ARG A 263 -8.54 4.71 24.54
C ARG A 263 -7.23 5.42 24.18
N ALA A 264 -6.18 4.70 23.77
CA ALA A 264 -4.92 5.30 23.33
C ALA A 264 -5.11 6.00 21.97
N VAL A 265 -5.78 5.35 21.02
CA VAL A 265 -6.17 5.91 19.72
C VAL A 265 -6.97 7.21 19.89
N GLN A 266 -7.99 7.21 20.75
CA GLN A 266 -8.80 8.41 20.99
C GLN A 266 -7.98 9.58 21.57
N ALA A 267 -7.07 9.30 22.50
CA ALA A 267 -6.16 10.31 23.04
C ALA A 267 -5.21 10.85 21.95
N THR A 268 -4.69 9.95 21.12
CA THR A 268 -3.83 10.29 19.99
C THR A 268 -4.54 11.14 18.95
N GLN A 269 -5.80 10.87 18.63
CA GLN A 269 -6.59 11.68 17.70
C GLN A 269 -6.67 13.14 18.16
N LYS A 270 -7.00 13.35 19.44
CA LYS A 270 -7.06 14.69 20.05
C LYS A 270 -5.68 15.36 20.00
N ARG A 271 -4.62 14.62 20.37
CA ARG A 271 -3.25 15.12 20.35
C ARG A 271 -2.79 15.51 18.94
N GLN A 272 -3.04 14.66 17.95
CA GLN A 272 -2.70 14.87 16.54
C GLN A 272 -3.35 16.15 16.03
N ARG A 273 -4.63 16.38 16.32
CA ARG A 273 -5.37 17.58 15.91
C ARG A 273 -4.82 18.87 16.50
N THR A 274 -4.30 18.83 17.73
CA THR A 274 -3.63 19.96 18.38
C THR A 274 -2.25 20.19 17.75
N LEU A 275 -1.44 19.13 17.63
CA LEU A 275 -0.12 19.19 16.98
C LEU A 275 -0.24 19.73 15.55
N TRP A 276 -1.20 19.25 14.77
CA TRP A 276 -1.48 19.70 13.42
C TRP A 276 -1.73 21.20 13.34
N THR A 277 -2.59 21.71 14.21
CA THR A 277 -2.97 23.14 14.23
C THR A 277 -1.77 24.03 14.50
N ASN A 278 -0.96 23.67 15.49
CA ASN A 278 0.23 24.44 15.87
C ASN A 278 1.32 24.33 14.79
N TYR A 279 1.52 23.13 14.24
CA TYR A 279 2.54 22.87 13.23
C TYR A 279 2.22 23.57 11.91
N GLN A 280 0.94 23.67 11.51
CA GLN A 280 0.54 24.38 10.30
C GLN A 280 0.98 25.85 10.32
N GLN A 281 0.85 26.54 11.45
CA GLN A 281 1.29 27.93 11.60
C GLN A 281 2.82 28.04 11.54
N LYS A 282 3.52 27.14 12.25
CA LYS A 282 4.98 27.03 12.19
C LYS A 282 5.47 26.79 10.76
N ALA A 283 4.85 25.86 10.04
CA ALA A 283 5.24 25.47 8.70
C ALA A 283 5.11 26.62 7.71
N VAL A 284 3.99 27.36 7.73
CA VAL A 284 3.84 28.54 6.84
C VAL A 284 4.89 29.59 7.12
N ARG A 285 5.20 29.87 8.38
CA ARG A 285 6.24 30.84 8.75
C ARG A 285 7.62 30.39 8.26
N GLN A 286 8.03 29.16 8.57
CA GLN A 286 9.35 28.66 8.20
C GLN A 286 9.53 28.48 6.69
N LEU A 287 8.47 28.11 5.96
CA LEU A 287 8.55 28.05 4.50
C LEU A 287 8.74 29.45 3.88
N LYS A 288 8.12 30.49 4.45
CA LYS A 288 8.36 31.87 4.01
C LYS A 288 9.79 32.33 4.33
N GLU A 289 10.29 32.02 5.54
CA GLU A 289 11.68 32.28 5.94
C GLU A 289 12.67 31.56 5.02
N ALA A 290 12.32 30.36 4.55
CA ALA A 290 13.06 29.60 3.55
C ALA A 290 12.84 30.07 2.09
N GLY A 291 12.25 31.24 1.87
CA GLY A 291 12.13 31.87 0.56
C GLY A 291 10.90 31.47 -0.27
N MET A 292 9.95 30.70 0.27
CA MET A 292 8.72 30.39 -0.45
C MET A 292 7.74 31.56 -0.47
N THR A 293 7.19 31.84 -1.65
CA THR A 293 6.14 32.84 -1.84
C THR A 293 4.76 32.20 -1.69
N PHE A 294 3.89 32.81 -0.89
CA PHE A 294 2.51 32.36 -0.71
C PHE A 294 1.55 33.29 -1.46
N THR A 295 0.73 32.72 -2.33
CA THR A 295 -0.29 33.44 -3.12
C THR A 295 -1.68 33.01 -2.66
N ASP A 296 -2.51 33.99 -2.27
CA ASP A 296 -3.94 33.76 -2.12
C ASP A 296 -4.63 33.84 -3.47
N VAL A 297 -5.61 32.97 -3.68
CA VAL A 297 -6.35 32.83 -4.94
C VAL A 297 -7.85 32.92 -4.67
N ASP A 298 -8.61 33.27 -5.70
CA ASP A 298 -10.07 33.11 -5.69
C ASP A 298 -10.41 31.61 -5.76
N THR A 299 -10.75 31.02 -4.62
CA THR A 299 -11.09 29.58 -4.56
C THR A 299 -12.36 29.24 -5.34
N ASP A 300 -13.26 30.18 -5.56
CA ASP A 300 -14.50 29.94 -6.31
C ASP A 300 -14.21 29.78 -7.80
N ALA A 301 -13.25 30.54 -8.34
CA ALA A 301 -12.76 30.37 -9.70
C ALA A 301 -12.18 28.97 -9.94
N PHE A 302 -11.46 28.41 -8.96
CA PHE A 302 -10.95 27.02 -9.03
C PHE A 302 -12.05 25.99 -8.78
N ALA A 303 -12.99 26.25 -7.86
CA ALA A 303 -14.10 25.35 -7.57
C ALA A 303 -15.03 25.15 -8.78
N LYS A 304 -15.24 26.17 -9.61
CA LYS A 304 -16.00 26.04 -10.86
C LYS A 304 -15.38 25.04 -11.84
N GLN A 305 -14.04 24.93 -11.87
CA GLN A 305 -13.35 24.05 -12.82
C GLN A 305 -13.56 22.56 -12.52
N VAL A 306 -13.85 22.20 -11.26
CA VAL A 306 -13.97 20.81 -10.82
C VAL A 306 -15.42 20.30 -10.81
N GLU A 307 -16.40 21.10 -11.20
CA GLU A 307 -17.80 20.67 -11.34
C GLU A 307 -17.96 19.42 -12.25
N PRO A 308 -17.25 19.29 -13.40
CA PRO A 308 -17.30 18.08 -14.21
C PRO A 308 -16.84 16.82 -13.46
N VAL A 309 -15.98 16.95 -12.45
CA VAL A 309 -15.53 15.83 -11.61
C VAL A 309 -16.70 15.31 -10.78
N TYR A 310 -17.53 16.19 -10.20
CA TYR A 310 -18.74 15.79 -9.48
C TYR A 310 -19.68 14.99 -10.39
N GLN A 311 -19.95 15.49 -11.60
CA GLN A 311 -20.83 14.80 -12.54
C GLN A 311 -20.27 13.43 -12.94
N LYS A 312 -18.97 13.37 -13.29
CA LYS A 312 -18.27 12.11 -13.63
C LYS A 312 -18.41 11.07 -12.52
N TYR A 313 -18.16 11.43 -11.27
CA TYR A 313 -18.20 10.46 -10.16
C TYR A 313 -19.63 10.12 -9.72
N TYR A 314 -20.59 11.03 -9.84
CA TYR A 314 -22.01 10.74 -9.61
C TYR A 314 -22.57 9.75 -10.64
N GLN A 315 -22.17 9.89 -11.91
CA GLN A 315 -22.53 8.93 -12.95
C GLN A 315 -21.82 7.59 -12.73
N LYS A 316 -20.50 7.61 -12.49
CA LYS A 316 -19.70 6.39 -12.31
C LYS A 316 -20.07 5.57 -11.08
N ARG A 317 -20.48 6.22 -9.97
CA ARG A 317 -20.71 5.56 -8.67
C ARG A 317 -22.18 5.54 -8.23
N GLY A 318 -23.06 6.11 -9.03
CA GLY A 318 -24.49 6.06 -8.83
C GLY A 318 -25.04 6.91 -7.67
N SER A 319 -26.33 6.73 -7.43
CA SER A 319 -27.12 7.60 -6.55
C SER A 319 -26.71 7.53 -5.08
N ALA A 320 -26.22 6.39 -4.59
CA ALA A 320 -25.75 6.24 -3.21
C ALA A 320 -24.53 7.12 -2.91
N PHE A 321 -23.55 7.14 -3.82
CA PHE A 321 -22.37 7.99 -3.71
C PHE A 321 -22.75 9.49 -3.77
N LYS A 322 -23.65 9.86 -4.68
CA LYS A 322 -24.19 11.22 -4.77
C LYS A 322 -24.88 11.65 -3.48
N ARG A 323 -25.74 10.80 -2.90
CA ARG A 323 -26.40 11.07 -1.61
C ARG A 323 -25.38 11.24 -0.49
N LEU A 324 -24.35 10.39 -0.44
CA LEU A 324 -23.29 10.50 0.56
C LEU A 324 -22.54 11.84 0.45
N CYS A 325 -22.16 12.26 -0.76
CA CYS A 325 -21.51 13.55 -0.98
C CYS A 325 -22.41 14.73 -0.58
N LYS A 326 -23.69 14.71 -0.96
CA LYS A 326 -24.65 15.76 -0.55
C LYS A 326 -24.82 15.84 0.96
N ARG A 327 -24.91 14.70 1.65
CA ARG A 327 -24.98 14.66 3.11
C ARG A 327 -23.74 15.25 3.76
N ILE A 328 -22.55 14.93 3.23
CA ILE A 328 -21.31 15.57 3.66
C ILE A 328 -21.39 17.08 3.45
N GLN A 329 -21.86 17.56 2.29
CA GLN A 329 -21.98 18.99 2.01
C GLN A 329 -23.02 19.71 2.88
N GLN A 330 -24.01 19.02 3.43
CA GLN A 330 -25.06 19.61 4.28
C GLN A 330 -24.72 19.52 5.78
N GLY A 331 -23.87 18.57 6.19
CA GLY A 331 -23.51 18.37 7.60
C GLY A 331 -24.65 17.80 8.47
N GLN A 332 -25.66 17.16 7.88
CA GLN A 332 -26.83 16.63 8.60
C GLN A 332 -26.60 15.21 9.17
N PRO A 333 -27.11 14.93 10.39
CA PRO A 333 -27.18 13.56 10.93
C PRO A 333 -28.14 12.68 10.12
N SER A 334 -27.93 11.36 10.19
CA SER A 334 -28.60 10.34 9.36
C SER A 334 -30.08 10.14 9.68
N ASP A 335 -30.93 10.11 8.65
CA ASP A 335 -32.15 9.28 8.67
C ASP A 335 -31.74 7.81 8.70
N THR A 336 -32.18 7.13 9.75
CA THR A 336 -32.12 5.68 9.91
C THR A 336 -33.13 5.02 8.97
N THR A 337 -32.63 4.38 7.92
CA THR A 337 -33.31 3.24 7.31
C THR A 337 -32.41 2.02 7.46
N GLN A 338 -32.83 1.11 8.35
CA GLN A 338 -32.25 -0.22 8.59
C GLN A 338 -32.39 -1.13 7.35
N PRO A 339 -31.62 -2.25 7.29
CA PRO A 339 -31.40 -3.06 6.09
C PRO A 339 -32.42 -4.19 5.92
N PRO A 340 -32.51 -4.85 4.74
CA PRO A 340 -33.17 -6.15 4.65
C PRO A 340 -32.25 -7.22 5.24
N GLY A 341 -32.79 -7.98 6.18
CA GLY A 341 -32.11 -9.08 6.86
C GLY A 341 -31.76 -10.24 5.93
N ALA A 342 -30.73 -10.98 6.34
CA ALA A 342 -30.50 -12.34 5.88
C ALA A 342 -30.02 -13.19 7.06
N THR A 343 -30.82 -14.21 7.32
CA THR A 343 -30.72 -15.30 8.29
C THR A 343 -29.35 -15.99 8.34
N ARG A 344 -28.86 -16.27 9.56
CA ARG A 344 -27.87 -17.34 9.81
C ARG A 344 -28.46 -18.70 9.43
N PRO A 345 -27.65 -19.61 8.88
CA PRO A 345 -27.83 -21.03 9.13
C PRO A 345 -26.84 -21.55 10.17
N SER A 346 -27.35 -22.50 10.94
CA SER A 346 -26.80 -23.22 12.08
C SER A 346 -25.57 -24.07 11.81
N GLU A 347 -24.85 -24.36 12.90
CA GLU A 347 -23.90 -25.46 13.05
C GLU A 347 -24.43 -26.77 12.45
N THR A 348 -23.58 -27.42 11.65
CA THR A 348 -23.61 -28.87 11.47
C THR A 348 -22.18 -29.38 11.44
N THR A 349 -21.87 -30.21 12.44
CA THR A 349 -20.71 -31.08 12.57
C THR A 349 -20.60 -32.05 11.39
N ARG A 350 -19.37 -32.38 10.94
CA ARG A 350 -19.00 -33.65 10.29
C ARG A 350 -17.46 -33.82 10.15
N PRO A 351 -16.95 -35.04 9.91
CA PRO A 351 -15.92 -35.65 10.73
C PRO A 351 -14.52 -35.59 10.12
N SER A 352 -13.53 -35.88 10.96
CA SER A 352 -12.17 -36.22 10.57
C SER A 352 -12.14 -37.42 9.63
N ASP A 353 -11.47 -37.29 8.48
CA ASP A 353 -10.93 -38.46 7.81
C ASP A 353 -9.56 -38.18 7.17
N THR A 354 -8.64 -39.05 7.55
CA THR A 354 -7.23 -39.11 7.20
C THR A 354 -7.05 -39.98 5.97
N THR A 355 -6.61 -39.42 4.84
CA THR A 355 -5.95 -40.22 3.80
C THR A 355 -4.83 -39.44 3.14
N ARG A 356 -3.60 -39.82 3.51
CA ARG A 356 -2.34 -39.36 2.95
C ARG A 356 -2.09 -40.12 1.64
N ARG A 357 -2.14 -39.43 0.49
CA ARG A 357 -1.81 -40.02 -0.82
C ARG A 357 -0.31 -39.84 -1.08
N ALA A 358 0.41 -40.94 -1.25
CA ALA A 358 1.84 -40.98 -1.55
C ALA A 358 2.16 -40.31 -2.90
N ALA A 359 3.23 -39.50 -2.94
CA ALA A 359 3.69 -38.82 -4.14
C ALA A 359 4.83 -39.61 -4.83
N ASP A 360 4.73 -39.70 -6.15
CA ASP A 360 5.62 -40.34 -7.11
C ASP A 360 7.05 -39.73 -7.11
N PRO A 361 8.12 -40.53 -6.89
CA PRO A 361 9.50 -40.05 -6.69
C PRO A 361 10.19 -39.48 -7.94
N ALA A 362 9.62 -39.64 -9.14
CA ALA A 362 10.23 -39.09 -10.37
C ALA A 362 9.82 -37.64 -10.68
N ARG A 363 8.74 -37.12 -10.06
CA ARG A 363 8.21 -35.76 -10.31
C ARG A 363 8.81 -34.67 -9.40
N THR A 364 9.59 -35.05 -8.39
CA THR A 364 10.13 -34.18 -7.33
C THR A 364 11.47 -33.52 -7.68
N ALA A 365 12.27 -34.09 -8.58
CA ALA A 365 13.63 -33.60 -8.84
C ALA A 365 13.70 -32.26 -9.62
N ALA A 366 12.79 -32.03 -10.58
CA ALA A 366 12.78 -30.80 -11.38
C ALA A 366 12.05 -29.63 -10.67
N ALA A 367 11.09 -29.93 -9.79
CA ALA A 367 10.43 -28.93 -8.95
C ALA A 367 11.39 -28.41 -7.87
N ALA A 368 12.19 -29.30 -7.26
CA ALA A 368 13.17 -28.96 -6.24
C ALA A 368 14.22 -27.95 -6.72
N ARG A 369 14.70 -28.05 -7.97
CA ARG A 369 15.73 -27.13 -8.52
C ARG A 369 15.23 -25.69 -8.70
N GLY A 370 13.98 -25.51 -9.11
CA GLY A 370 13.37 -24.18 -9.26
C GLY A 370 13.06 -23.51 -7.92
N GLU A 371 12.66 -24.30 -6.92
CA GLU A 371 12.44 -23.83 -5.56
C GLU A 371 13.75 -23.48 -4.84
N LEU A 372 14.81 -24.26 -5.07
CA LEU A 372 16.14 -23.96 -4.56
C LEU A 372 16.67 -22.64 -5.12
N LEU A 373 16.46 -22.36 -6.41
CA LEU A 373 16.86 -21.09 -7.02
C LEU A 373 16.04 -19.91 -6.45
N GLY A 374 14.71 -20.06 -6.34
CA GLY A 374 13.85 -19.04 -5.71
C GLY A 374 14.22 -18.78 -4.25
N GLY A 375 14.51 -19.84 -3.49
CA GLY A 375 14.98 -19.76 -2.11
C GLY A 375 16.36 -19.10 -2.00
N ALA A 376 17.29 -19.42 -2.89
CA ALA A 376 18.62 -18.79 -2.94
C ALA A 376 18.52 -17.29 -3.25
N LEU A 377 17.66 -16.89 -4.19
CA LEU A 377 17.38 -15.48 -4.50
C LEU A 377 16.76 -14.74 -3.30
N LEU A 378 15.84 -15.39 -2.59
CA LEU A 378 15.24 -14.82 -1.38
C LEU A 378 16.29 -14.64 -0.27
N VAL A 379 17.12 -15.66 -0.02
CA VAL A 379 18.21 -15.58 0.96
C VAL A 379 19.19 -14.48 0.57
N GLY A 380 19.59 -14.40 -0.70
CA GLY A 380 20.43 -13.33 -1.21
C GLY A 380 19.83 -11.94 -1.00
N ALA A 381 18.55 -11.76 -1.33
CA ALA A 381 17.83 -10.52 -1.08
C ALA A 381 17.86 -10.15 0.41
N CYS A 382 17.49 -11.08 1.30
CA CYS A 382 17.52 -10.89 2.74
C CYS A 382 18.92 -10.54 3.28
N LEU A 383 19.98 -11.20 2.78
CA LEU A 383 21.35 -10.92 3.18
C LEU A 383 21.78 -9.52 2.72
N THR A 384 21.45 -9.13 1.49
CA THR A 384 21.77 -7.78 0.98
C THR A 384 21.01 -6.69 1.71
N THR A 385 19.73 -6.88 2.05
CA THR A 385 18.97 -5.92 2.86
C THR A 385 19.49 -5.85 4.30
N THR A 386 19.93 -6.98 4.86
CA THR A 386 20.56 -7.01 6.19
C THR A 386 21.89 -6.26 6.17
N LEU A 387 22.72 -6.45 5.14
CA LEU A 387 23.97 -5.73 4.95
C LEU A 387 23.74 -4.22 4.74
N GLN A 388 22.68 -3.84 4.04
CA GLN A 388 22.26 -2.45 3.88
C GLN A 388 21.96 -1.80 5.24
N VAL A 389 21.19 -2.49 6.08
CA VAL A 389 20.86 -2.02 7.43
C VAL A 389 22.15 -1.95 8.28
N ALA A 390 22.95 -3.01 8.31
CA ALA A 390 24.19 -3.06 9.07
C ALA A 390 25.17 -1.96 8.65
N SER A 391 25.41 -1.76 7.35
CA SER A 391 26.33 -0.73 6.85
C SER A 391 25.86 0.69 7.19
N ARG A 392 24.56 0.94 7.15
CA ARG A 392 23.98 2.24 7.52
C ARG A 392 24.13 2.53 9.02
N TYR A 393 23.85 1.56 9.88
CA TYR A 393 23.81 1.78 11.33
C TYR A 393 25.13 1.52 12.05
N LEU A 394 25.96 0.59 11.56
CA LEU A 394 27.24 0.22 12.19
C LEU A 394 28.43 0.97 11.57
N LEU A 395 28.41 1.19 10.26
CA LEU A 395 29.55 1.77 9.53
C LEU A 395 29.32 3.24 9.13
N ASN A 396 28.14 3.79 9.42
CA ASN A 396 27.70 5.13 9.02
C ASN A 396 27.94 5.41 7.52
N ASN A 397 27.93 4.36 6.69
CA ASN A 397 28.22 4.42 5.26
C ASN A 397 27.21 3.53 4.50
N PRO A 398 26.12 4.11 3.98
CA PRO A 398 25.07 3.34 3.32
C PRO A 398 25.57 2.76 1.98
N LEU A 399 25.59 1.45 1.87
CA LEU A 399 25.95 0.75 0.63
C LEU A 399 24.80 0.80 -0.38
N THR A 400 24.74 1.84 -1.22
CA THR A 400 23.65 2.10 -2.17
C THR A 400 23.40 0.99 -3.19
N TRP A 401 24.43 0.20 -3.55
CA TRP A 401 24.29 -0.93 -4.48
C TRP A 401 23.42 -2.08 -3.95
N THR A 402 23.30 -2.22 -2.63
CA THR A 402 22.54 -3.32 -2.00
C THR A 402 21.03 -3.23 -2.25
N GLU A 403 20.51 -2.02 -2.45
CA GLU A 403 19.10 -1.76 -2.78
C GLU A 403 18.77 -2.23 -4.20
N GLU A 404 19.64 -1.94 -5.17
CA GLU A 404 19.48 -2.44 -6.54
C GLU A 404 19.63 -3.96 -6.59
N ALA A 405 20.59 -4.54 -5.86
CA ALA A 405 20.83 -5.99 -5.84
C ALA A 405 19.63 -6.76 -5.28
N SER A 406 19.10 -6.33 -4.13
CA SER A 406 17.92 -6.95 -3.50
C SER A 406 16.68 -6.85 -4.40
N THR A 407 16.47 -5.70 -5.03
CA THR A 407 15.38 -5.48 -5.99
C THR A 407 15.48 -6.42 -7.18
N PHE A 408 16.67 -6.62 -7.76
CA PHE A 408 16.84 -7.51 -8.90
C PHE A 408 16.58 -8.96 -8.52
N MET A 409 17.12 -9.42 -7.39
CA MET A 409 16.86 -10.77 -6.89
C MET A 409 15.37 -11.01 -6.63
N PHE A 410 14.65 -10.01 -6.09
CA PHE A 410 13.21 -10.06 -5.89
C PHE A 410 12.44 -10.18 -7.22
N VAL A 411 12.79 -9.38 -8.23
CA VAL A 411 12.17 -9.46 -9.56
C VAL A 411 12.36 -10.84 -10.17
N TRP A 412 13.57 -11.40 -10.13
CA TRP A 412 13.84 -12.76 -10.58
C TRP A 412 13.03 -13.81 -9.83
N MET A 413 12.96 -13.71 -8.51
CA MET A 413 12.19 -14.62 -7.66
C MET A 413 10.70 -14.59 -8.03
N VAL A 414 10.11 -13.39 -8.20
CA VAL A 414 8.69 -13.23 -8.52
C VAL A 414 8.35 -13.88 -9.86
N PHE A 415 9.11 -13.61 -10.92
CA PHE A 415 8.79 -14.11 -12.26
C PHE A 415 9.07 -15.62 -12.41
N LEU A 416 10.14 -16.13 -11.80
CA LEU A 416 10.38 -17.58 -11.74
C LEU A 416 9.34 -18.30 -10.86
N GLY A 417 8.99 -17.71 -9.72
CA GLY A 417 7.96 -18.20 -8.80
C GLY A 417 6.57 -18.23 -9.43
N ALA A 418 6.19 -17.18 -10.18
CA ALA A 418 4.93 -17.13 -10.92
C ALA A 418 4.80 -18.28 -11.92
N SER A 419 5.89 -18.66 -12.60
CA SER A 419 5.89 -19.84 -13.46
C SER A 419 5.61 -21.12 -12.66
N LEU A 420 6.18 -21.27 -11.46
CA LEU A 420 6.03 -22.45 -10.59
C LEU A 420 4.63 -22.55 -9.97
N ALA A 421 4.06 -21.42 -9.54
CA ALA A 421 2.66 -21.34 -9.15
C ALA A 421 1.73 -21.75 -10.30
N LEU A 422 2.06 -21.33 -11.54
CA LEU A 422 1.37 -21.77 -12.75
C LEU A 422 1.59 -23.24 -13.08
N LYS A 423 2.54 -23.94 -12.45
CA LYS A 423 2.64 -25.40 -12.56
C LYS A 423 1.73 -26.09 -11.53
N ARG A 424 1.62 -25.53 -10.33
CA ARG A 424 0.95 -26.14 -9.17
C ARG A 424 -0.56 -25.92 -9.08
N GLU A 425 -1.14 -25.09 -9.96
CA GLU A 425 -2.56 -24.69 -9.84
C GLU A 425 -2.87 -23.95 -8.54
N GLU A 426 -1.86 -23.30 -7.95
CA GLU A 426 -1.99 -22.47 -6.75
C GLU A 426 -2.52 -21.06 -7.07
N HIS A 427 -2.82 -20.78 -8.34
CA HIS A 427 -3.59 -19.59 -8.69
C HIS A 427 -4.99 -19.74 -8.08
N PHE A 428 -5.45 -18.67 -7.44
CA PHE A 428 -6.79 -18.53 -6.87
C PHE A 428 -7.86 -18.69 -7.96
N VAL A 429 -8.11 -19.92 -8.40
CA VAL A 429 -9.30 -20.26 -9.15
C VAL A 429 -10.41 -20.31 -8.11
N LEU A 430 -11.48 -19.55 -8.32
CA LEU A 430 -12.74 -19.65 -7.58
C LEU A 430 -13.38 -21.02 -7.87
N LYS A 431 -12.75 -22.09 -7.36
CA LYS A 431 -13.16 -23.50 -7.54
C LYS A 431 -14.59 -23.71 -7.08
N TYR A 432 -15.07 -22.90 -6.14
CA TYR A 432 -16.43 -22.91 -5.63
C TYR A 432 -17.49 -22.60 -6.72
N PHE A 433 -17.27 -21.61 -7.57
CA PHE A 433 -18.25 -21.20 -8.58
C PHE A 433 -18.13 -22.04 -9.85
N VAL A 434 -16.90 -22.34 -10.27
CA VAL A 434 -16.64 -23.18 -11.45
C VAL A 434 -17.13 -24.62 -11.23
N GLY A 435 -17.10 -25.12 -9.98
CA GLY A 435 -17.59 -26.44 -9.61
C GLY A 435 -19.13 -26.59 -9.65
N LYS A 436 -19.90 -25.49 -9.70
CA LYS A 436 -21.37 -25.53 -9.82
C LYS A 436 -21.87 -25.52 -11.26
N LEU A 437 -20.98 -25.36 -12.25
CA LEU A 437 -21.35 -25.34 -13.66
C LEU A 437 -21.54 -26.77 -14.20
N PRO A 438 -22.51 -27.01 -15.10
CA PRO A 438 -22.63 -28.29 -15.81
C PRO A 438 -21.38 -28.58 -16.65
N GLY A 439 -21.07 -29.86 -16.90
CA GLY A 439 -19.77 -30.33 -17.38
C GLY A 439 -19.22 -29.57 -18.60
N THR A 440 -20.04 -29.33 -19.61
CA THR A 440 -19.66 -28.58 -20.82
C THR A 440 -19.39 -27.10 -20.55
N ALA A 441 -20.20 -26.44 -19.72
CA ALA A 441 -20.01 -25.03 -19.33
C ALA A 441 -18.75 -24.86 -18.45
N ARG A 442 -18.51 -25.81 -17.55
CA ARG A 442 -17.29 -25.85 -16.73
C ARG A 442 -16.05 -25.99 -17.60
N ALA A 443 -16.05 -26.93 -18.53
CA ALA A 443 -14.93 -27.17 -19.42
C ALA A 443 -14.67 -25.98 -20.35
N ALA A 444 -15.71 -25.30 -20.84
CA ALA A 444 -15.59 -24.06 -21.61
C ALA A 444 -14.98 -22.91 -20.81
N VAL A 445 -15.42 -22.69 -19.56
CA VAL A 445 -14.86 -21.66 -18.67
C VAL A 445 -13.40 -21.97 -18.32
N GLU A 446 -13.08 -23.23 -18.03
CA GLU A 446 -11.73 -23.68 -17.74
C GLU A 446 -10.79 -23.56 -18.95
N ALA A 447 -11.28 -23.82 -20.17
CA ALA A 447 -10.55 -23.62 -21.41
C ALA A 447 -10.33 -22.13 -21.70
N GLY A 448 -11.36 -21.29 -21.51
CA GLY A 448 -11.25 -19.83 -21.67
C GLY A 448 -10.25 -19.20 -20.71
N ALA A 449 -10.25 -19.62 -19.44
CA ALA A 449 -9.26 -19.17 -18.46
C ALA A 449 -7.82 -19.58 -18.83
N ALA A 450 -7.64 -20.81 -19.32
CA ALA A 450 -6.34 -21.30 -19.79
C ALA A 450 -5.85 -20.54 -21.04
N LEU A 451 -6.75 -20.20 -21.96
CA LEU A 451 -6.45 -19.38 -23.14
C LEU A 451 -6.03 -17.97 -22.72
N LEU A 452 -6.78 -17.33 -21.82
CA LEU A 452 -6.47 -15.98 -21.33
C LEU A 452 -5.11 -15.94 -20.62
N THR A 453 -4.82 -16.95 -19.80
CA THR A 453 -3.53 -17.07 -19.10
C THR A 453 -2.38 -17.27 -20.09
N THR A 454 -2.58 -18.10 -21.12
CA THR A 454 -1.59 -18.28 -22.19
C THR A 454 -1.35 -16.97 -22.96
N ALA A 455 -2.40 -16.23 -23.30
CA ALA A 455 -2.30 -14.95 -23.99
C ALA A 455 -1.56 -13.89 -23.15
N ALA A 456 -1.87 -13.80 -21.85
CA ALA A 456 -1.18 -12.89 -20.94
C ALA A 456 0.31 -13.27 -20.78
N ALA A 457 0.62 -14.56 -20.67
CA ALA A 457 2.00 -15.04 -20.58
C ALA A 457 2.80 -14.74 -21.87
N LEU A 458 2.19 -14.93 -23.05
CA LEU A 458 2.79 -14.57 -24.34
C LEU A 458 3.07 -13.07 -24.45
N LEU A 459 2.13 -12.23 -24.00
CA LEU A 459 2.30 -10.78 -23.97
C LEU A 459 3.47 -10.38 -23.07
N LEU A 460 3.58 -10.98 -21.88
CA LEU A 460 4.70 -10.76 -20.96
C LEU A 460 6.04 -11.20 -21.57
N THR A 461 6.09 -12.34 -22.26
CA THR A 461 7.29 -12.80 -22.98
C THR A 461 7.70 -11.80 -24.06
N TRP A 462 6.76 -11.41 -24.91
CA TRP A 462 7.03 -10.53 -26.05
C TRP A 462 7.46 -9.14 -25.58
N TYR A 463 6.68 -8.52 -24.69
CA TYR A 463 6.96 -7.18 -24.20
C TYR A 463 8.21 -7.15 -23.33
N GLY A 464 8.39 -8.15 -22.45
CA GLY A 464 9.60 -8.31 -21.65
C GLY A 464 10.85 -8.47 -22.53
N GLY A 465 10.79 -9.34 -23.55
CA GLY A 465 11.91 -9.55 -24.46
C GLY A 465 12.29 -8.30 -25.24
N ARG A 466 11.29 -7.56 -25.74
CA ARG A 466 11.50 -6.27 -26.41
C ARG A 466 12.19 -5.26 -25.49
N LEU A 467 11.68 -5.09 -24.26
CA LEU A 467 12.26 -4.17 -23.28
C LEU A 467 13.69 -4.57 -22.89
N THR A 468 13.97 -5.87 -22.75
CA THR A 468 15.32 -6.37 -22.47
C THR A 468 16.31 -5.98 -23.58
N LEU A 469 15.91 -6.12 -24.85
CA LEU A 469 16.74 -5.76 -26.00
C LEU A 469 16.96 -4.25 -26.11
N GLU A 470 15.89 -3.46 -25.92
CA GLU A 470 15.96 -1.99 -25.98
C GLU A 470 16.78 -1.40 -24.82
N SER A 471 16.89 -2.11 -23.69
CA SER A 471 17.56 -1.62 -22.47
C SER A 471 18.97 -2.18 -22.25
N TRP A 472 19.58 -2.83 -23.25
CA TRP A 472 20.90 -3.45 -23.11
C TRP A 472 22.05 -2.44 -22.95
N THR A 473 21.92 -1.27 -23.58
CA THR A 473 22.97 -0.23 -23.59
C THR A 473 22.90 0.71 -22.38
N VAL A 474 21.86 0.59 -21.56
CA VAL A 474 21.63 1.52 -20.45
C VAL A 474 21.89 0.81 -19.13
N THR A 475 22.82 1.35 -18.34
CA THR A 475 23.25 0.78 -17.06
C THR A 475 22.46 1.34 -15.87
N THR A 476 22.52 0.62 -14.75
CA THR A 476 21.90 1.03 -13.49
C THR A 476 22.84 1.95 -12.71
N PRO A 477 22.31 2.96 -11.98
CA PRO A 477 23.15 3.96 -11.31
C PRO A 477 24.07 3.41 -10.22
N ALA A 478 23.66 2.40 -9.45
CA ALA A 478 24.45 1.92 -8.31
C ALA A 478 25.33 0.69 -8.63
N LEU A 479 24.78 -0.32 -9.30
CA LEU A 479 25.52 -1.53 -9.66
C LEU A 479 26.28 -1.44 -11.00
N GLY A 480 25.96 -0.45 -11.84
CA GLY A 480 26.56 -0.33 -13.17
C GLY A 480 26.19 -1.47 -14.12
N VAL A 481 25.23 -2.32 -13.74
CA VAL A 481 24.80 -3.46 -14.58
C VAL A 481 23.78 -3.01 -15.61
N PRO A 482 23.69 -3.65 -16.78
CA PRO A 482 22.65 -3.34 -17.77
C PRO A 482 21.24 -3.48 -17.19
N ARG A 483 20.35 -2.52 -17.46
CA ARG A 483 18.92 -2.59 -17.08
C ARG A 483 18.20 -3.77 -17.71
N SER A 484 18.78 -4.36 -18.77
CA SER A 484 18.31 -5.60 -19.37
C SER A 484 18.30 -6.79 -18.40
N VAL A 485 19.14 -6.80 -17.36
CA VAL A 485 19.25 -7.91 -16.39
C VAL A 485 17.95 -8.16 -15.61
N PRO A 486 17.35 -7.19 -14.89
CA PRO A 486 16.06 -7.39 -14.24
C PRO A 486 14.90 -7.54 -15.24
N LEU A 487 14.98 -6.91 -16.41
CA LEU A 487 13.94 -7.03 -17.45
C LEU A 487 13.91 -8.42 -18.10
N ALA A 488 15.07 -9.08 -18.22
CA ALA A 488 15.18 -10.44 -18.73
C ALA A 488 14.40 -11.45 -17.85
N ALA A 489 14.26 -11.19 -16.55
CA ALA A 489 13.44 -12.00 -15.66
C ALA A 489 11.96 -12.01 -16.11
N VAL A 490 11.44 -10.88 -16.59
CA VAL A 490 10.07 -10.76 -17.11
C VAL A 490 9.91 -11.63 -18.36
N ALA A 491 10.86 -11.53 -19.29
CA ALA A 491 10.85 -12.28 -20.55
C ALA A 491 10.94 -13.79 -20.31
N LEU A 492 11.91 -14.23 -19.50
CA LEU A 492 12.15 -15.63 -19.18
C LEU A 492 11.04 -16.22 -18.32
N GLY A 493 10.57 -15.49 -17.32
CA GLY A 493 9.41 -15.86 -16.52
C GLY A 493 8.17 -16.04 -17.40
N GLY A 494 7.86 -15.04 -18.23
CA GLY A 494 6.76 -15.13 -19.20
C GLY A 494 6.89 -16.34 -20.14
N ALA A 495 8.09 -16.64 -20.64
CA ALA A 495 8.32 -17.79 -21.53
C ALA A 495 8.05 -19.12 -20.82
N LEU A 496 8.55 -19.27 -19.58
CA LEU A 496 8.27 -20.44 -18.76
C LEU A 496 6.78 -20.58 -18.40
N MET A 497 6.11 -19.45 -18.13
CA MET A 497 4.67 -19.39 -17.90
C MET A 497 3.89 -19.81 -19.16
N THR A 498 4.32 -19.36 -20.34
CA THR A 498 3.72 -19.70 -21.63
C THR A 498 3.81 -21.19 -21.91
N LEU A 499 5.00 -21.79 -21.75
CA LEU A 499 5.20 -23.24 -21.92
C LEU A 499 4.24 -24.05 -21.03
N ARG A 500 4.14 -23.66 -19.75
CA ARG A 500 3.28 -24.33 -18.77
C ARG A 500 1.79 -24.11 -19.02
N ALA A 501 1.42 -22.93 -19.50
CA ALA A 501 0.04 -22.62 -19.86
C ALA A 501 -0.39 -23.36 -21.15
N ALA A 502 0.51 -23.52 -22.13
CA ALA A 502 0.27 -24.27 -23.35
C ALA A 502 0.09 -25.79 -23.09
N GLU A 503 0.90 -26.38 -22.22
CA GLU A 503 0.72 -27.77 -21.75
C GLU A 503 -0.67 -27.98 -21.13
N ARG A 504 -1.17 -26.99 -20.39
CA ARG A 504 -2.50 -27.05 -19.78
C ARG A 504 -3.63 -26.89 -20.79
N LEU A 505 -3.49 -25.95 -21.72
CA LEU A 505 -4.48 -25.74 -22.76
C LEU A 505 -4.65 -27.01 -23.60
N THR A 506 -3.55 -27.63 -24.02
CA THR A 506 -3.58 -28.88 -24.78
C THR A 506 -4.19 -30.04 -23.99
N ALA A 507 -3.88 -30.18 -22.70
CA ALA A 507 -4.50 -31.20 -21.84
C ALA A 507 -6.03 -31.00 -21.69
N ARG A 508 -6.50 -29.76 -21.60
CA ARG A 508 -7.93 -29.43 -21.44
C ARG A 508 -8.72 -29.57 -22.75
N VAL A 509 -8.13 -29.13 -23.86
CA VAL A 509 -8.71 -29.32 -25.20
C VAL A 509 -8.85 -30.82 -25.52
N ARG A 510 -7.88 -31.66 -25.15
CA ARG A 510 -8.00 -33.12 -25.32
C ARG A 510 -9.15 -33.73 -24.53
N ARG A 511 -9.47 -33.23 -23.33
CA ARG A 511 -10.65 -33.69 -22.55
C ARG A 511 -11.96 -33.31 -23.23
N LEU A 512 -12.06 -32.07 -23.71
CA LEU A 512 -13.23 -31.57 -24.44
C LEU A 512 -13.48 -32.35 -25.75
N VAL A 513 -12.42 -32.81 -26.43
CA VAL A 513 -12.53 -33.61 -27.66
C VAL A 513 -12.74 -35.11 -27.37
N GLY A 514 -12.27 -35.60 -26.23
CA GLY A 514 -12.39 -37.00 -25.81
C GLY A 514 -13.77 -37.39 -25.28
N GLU A 515 -14.48 -36.47 -24.61
CA GLU A 515 -15.85 -36.68 -24.13
C GLU A 515 -16.90 -36.73 -25.26
N GLY A 516 -16.49 -36.61 -26.53
CA GLY A 516 -17.36 -36.76 -27.70
C GLY A 516 -17.29 -38.12 -28.41
N LYS A 517 -16.65 -39.15 -27.80
CA LYS A 517 -16.44 -40.47 -28.43
C LYS A 517 -16.90 -41.69 -27.63
N GLU A 518 -17.50 -41.51 -26.46
CA GLU A 518 -18.11 -42.60 -25.69
C GLU A 518 -19.57 -42.23 -25.42
N ASP A 519 -20.40 -42.33 -26.47
CA ASP A 519 -21.85 -42.56 -26.43
C ASP A 519 -22.35 -42.61 -27.89
N GLU A 520 -22.01 -43.71 -28.58
CA GLU A 520 -22.77 -44.27 -29.71
C GLU A 520 -22.76 -45.80 -29.63
#